data_AF-A0A9Q9UVY6-F1
#
_entry.id   AF-A0A9Q9UVY6-F1
#
_cell.length_a   1.000
_cell.length_b   1.000
_cell.length_c   1.000
_cell.angle_alpha   90.00
_cell.angle_beta   90.00
_cell.angle_gamma   90.00
#
_symmetry.space_group_name_H-M   'P 1'
#
loop_
_entity.id
_entity.type
_entity.pdbx_description
1 polymer ?
#
loop_
_entity_poly.entity_id
_entity_poly.type
_entity_poly.pdbx_seq_one_letter_code
_entity_poly.pdbx_strand_id
1 'polypeptide(L)'
;MRQGIPLDDLILWAVAEKVAEIKHQFHDPSFPHITYRQGASGHPVSVIRGTGIRVQTIAIATHQWGMSPNQLAEEYGLTETQINDALGFYTAHQTEIDSAIVAEQKSEVANV
;
A
#
# COMPACT_ATOMS: atom_id res chain seq x y z
N MET A 1 5.78 36.70 28.86
CA MET A 1 4.57 35.92 29.18
C MET A 1 4.24 35.10 27.95
N ARG A 2 4.10 33.78 28.11
CA ARG A 2 3.96 32.80 27.02
C ARG A 2 2.59 33.02 26.34
N GLN A 3 2.58 33.46 25.09
CA GLN A 3 1.35 33.41 24.28
C GLN A 3 1.28 32.02 23.66
N GLY A 4 0.30 31.24 24.12
CA GLY A 4 -0.07 29.98 23.51
C GLY A 4 -0.72 30.23 22.15
N ILE A 5 -0.39 29.38 21.20
CA ILE A 5 -0.95 29.35 19.85
C ILE A 5 -2.49 29.30 19.98
N PRO A 6 -3.27 30.13 19.27
CA PRO A 6 -4.73 30.06 19.31
C PRO A 6 -5.21 28.68 18.82
N LEU A 7 -6.30 28.19 19.41
CA LEU A 7 -6.78 26.81 19.25
C LEU A 7 -7.06 26.45 17.78
N ASP A 8 -7.61 27.37 16.99
CA ASP A 8 -7.90 27.15 15.57
C ASP A 8 -6.62 26.92 14.73
N ASP A 9 -5.54 27.65 15.02
CA ASP A 9 -4.23 27.45 14.39
C ASP A 9 -3.57 26.14 14.85
N LEU A 10 -3.79 25.75 16.11
CA LEU A 10 -3.33 24.46 16.63
C LEU A 10 -4.05 23.29 15.95
N ILE A 11 -5.36 23.40 15.73
CA ILE A 11 -6.14 22.38 15.00
C ILE A 11 -5.64 22.30 13.54
N LEU A 12 -5.44 23.43 12.87
CA LEU A 12 -4.92 23.44 11.51
C LEU A 12 -3.51 22.82 11.43
N TRP A 13 -2.64 23.09 12.40
CA TRP A 13 -1.30 22.50 12.47
C TRP A 13 -1.33 21.00 12.77
N ALA A 14 -2.15 20.56 13.73
CA ALA A 14 -2.29 19.15 14.07
C ALA A 14 -2.90 18.33 12.91
N VAL A 15 -3.84 18.91 12.17
CA VAL A 15 -4.38 18.28 10.95
C VAL A 15 -3.33 18.24 9.85
N ALA A 16 -2.56 19.31 9.64
CA ALA A 16 -1.49 19.34 8.65
C ALA A 16 -0.37 18.33 8.95
N GLU A 17 0.03 18.20 10.22
CA GLU A 17 1.01 17.22 10.70
C GLU A 17 0.47 15.80 10.46
N LYS A 18 -0.77 15.53 10.88
CA LYS A 18 -1.39 14.21 10.67
C LYS A 18 -1.57 13.87 9.19
N VAL A 19 -1.91 14.84 8.35
CA VAL A 19 -1.99 14.66 6.89
C VAL A 19 -0.61 14.41 6.29
N ALA A 20 0.44 15.05 6.79
CA ALA A 20 1.82 14.80 6.36
C ALA A 20 2.30 13.40 6.77
N GLU A 21 2.00 12.95 7.98
CA GLU A 21 2.29 11.59 8.44
C GLU A 21 1.58 10.54 7.57
N ILE A 22 0.30 10.76 7.28
CA ILE A 22 -0.49 9.90 6.38
C ILE A 22 0.14 9.87 4.97
N LYS A 23 0.54 11.02 4.42
CA LYS A 23 1.19 11.09 3.10
C LYS A 23 2.57 10.42 3.08
N HIS A 24 3.32 10.50 4.18
CA HIS A 24 4.65 9.89 4.31
C HIS A 24 4.56 8.37 4.40
N GLN A 25 3.52 7.82 5.03
CA GLN A 25 3.25 6.38 5.03
C GLN A 25 2.99 5.82 3.61
N PHE A 26 2.60 6.66 2.64
CA PHE A 26 2.30 6.25 1.27
C PHE A 26 3.42 6.46 0.25
N HIS A 27 4.59 6.89 0.70
CA HIS A 27 5.73 7.13 -0.17
C HIS A 27 6.96 6.50 0.46
N ASP A 28 7.17 5.20 0.21
CA ASP A 28 8.42 4.55 0.57
C ASP A 28 9.48 4.84 -0.51
N PRO A 29 10.52 5.63 -0.21
CA PRO A 29 11.53 5.98 -1.20
C PRO A 29 12.38 4.77 -1.63
N SER A 30 12.35 3.66 -0.89
CA SER A 30 13.04 2.42 -1.24
C SER A 30 12.35 1.66 -2.37
N PHE A 31 11.07 1.95 -2.62
CA PHE A 31 10.21 1.25 -3.58
C PHE A 31 9.53 2.24 -4.55
N PRO A 32 10.31 2.88 -5.45
CA PRO A 32 9.81 3.95 -6.31
C PRO A 32 8.75 3.49 -7.32
N HIS A 33 8.63 2.18 -7.54
CA HIS A 33 7.62 1.59 -8.42
C HIS A 33 6.31 1.27 -7.71
N ILE A 34 6.24 1.45 -6.39
CA ILE A 34 5.03 1.22 -5.60
C ILE A 34 4.37 2.57 -5.30
N THR A 35 3.06 2.62 -5.49
CA THR A 35 2.22 3.78 -5.17
C THR A 35 0.99 3.30 -4.44
N TYR A 36 0.30 4.19 -3.75
CA TYR A 36 -0.96 3.85 -3.10
C TYR A 36 -2.13 4.41 -3.89
N ARG A 37 -3.19 3.62 -3.97
CA ARG A 37 -4.51 4.03 -4.47
C ARG A 37 -5.53 3.92 -3.37
N GLN A 38 -6.58 4.74 -3.42
CA GLN A 38 -7.73 4.53 -2.56
C GLN A 38 -8.49 3.27 -3.04
N GLY A 39 -8.60 2.27 -2.17
CA GLY A 39 -9.39 1.07 -2.40
C GLY A 39 -10.89 1.34 -2.26
N ALA A 40 -11.71 0.37 -2.68
CA ALA A 40 -13.17 0.45 -2.60
C ALA A 40 -13.69 0.65 -1.14
N SER A 41 -12.94 0.14 -0.17
CA SER A 41 -13.22 0.22 1.25
C SER A 41 -12.81 1.56 1.89
N GLY A 42 -12.26 2.50 1.13
CA GLY A 42 -11.68 3.76 1.65
C GLY A 42 -10.29 3.62 2.27
N HIS A 43 -9.77 2.39 2.35
CA HIS A 43 -8.42 2.10 2.81
C HIS A 43 -7.40 2.24 1.67
N PRO A 44 -6.19 2.72 1.95
CA PRO A 44 -5.10 2.79 0.99
C PRO A 44 -4.64 1.37 0.59
N VAL A 45 -4.45 1.14 -0.71
CA VAL A 45 -4.00 -0.13 -1.25
C VAL A 45 -2.73 0.11 -2.06
N SER A 46 -1.68 -0.66 -1.76
CA SER A 46 -0.42 -0.60 -2.50
C SER A 46 -0.57 -1.24 -3.89
N VAL A 47 -0.19 -0.48 -4.91
CA VAL A 47 -0.23 -0.88 -6.31
C VAL A 47 1.06 -0.56 -7.03
N ILE A 48 1.34 -1.35 -8.06
CA ILE A 48 2.45 -1.14 -8.96
C ILE A 48 2.12 0.06 -9.86
N ARG A 49 3.05 1.03 -9.87
CA ARG A 49 2.93 2.28 -10.61
C ARG A 49 2.78 1.99 -12.11
N GLY A 50 1.77 2.60 -12.72
CA GLY A 50 1.50 2.49 -14.15
C GLY A 50 0.64 1.29 -14.57
N THR A 51 0.31 0.37 -13.67
CA THR A 51 -0.52 -0.82 -14.01
C THR A 51 -1.79 -0.91 -13.19
N GLY A 52 -1.79 -0.38 -11.96
CA GLY A 52 -2.92 -0.49 -11.05
C GLY A 52 -3.11 -1.88 -10.44
N ILE A 53 -2.17 -2.80 -10.71
CA ILE A 53 -2.10 -4.14 -10.12
C ILE A 53 -1.66 -3.99 -8.67
N ARG A 54 -2.33 -4.70 -7.75
CA ARG A 54 -2.05 -4.63 -6.32
C ARG A 54 -0.82 -5.47 -5.97
N VAL A 55 -0.01 -4.98 -5.02
CA VAL A 55 1.14 -5.74 -4.50
C VAL A 55 0.67 -7.05 -3.85
N GLN A 56 -0.48 -7.03 -3.17
CA GLN A 56 -1.09 -8.23 -2.59
C GLN A 56 -1.38 -9.32 -3.63
N THR A 57 -1.73 -8.95 -4.87
CA THR A 57 -2.01 -9.92 -5.94
C THR A 57 -0.73 -10.66 -6.32
N ILE A 58 0.39 -9.95 -6.43
CA ILE A 58 1.70 -10.55 -6.69
C ILE A 58 2.13 -11.44 -5.52
N ALA A 59 1.96 -10.98 -4.28
CA ALA A 59 2.29 -11.76 -3.09
C ALA A 59 1.48 -13.06 -3.01
N ILE A 60 0.16 -12.99 -3.24
CA ILE A 60 -0.72 -14.14 -3.30
C ILE A 60 -0.28 -15.10 -4.41
N ALA A 61 0.03 -14.59 -5.60
CA ALA A 61 0.45 -15.44 -6.71
C ALA A 61 1.77 -16.18 -6.46
N THR A 62 2.73 -15.50 -5.82
CA THR A 62 3.98 -16.13 -5.39
C THR A 62 3.76 -17.15 -4.27
N HIS A 63 2.97 -16.81 -3.24
CA HIS A 63 2.84 -17.66 -2.05
C HIS A 63 1.81 -18.80 -2.20
N GLN A 64 0.68 -18.55 -2.85
CA GLN A 64 -0.39 -19.54 -3.02
C GLN A 64 -0.21 -20.39 -4.28
N TRP A 65 0.26 -19.79 -5.38
CA TRP A 65 0.44 -20.50 -6.66
C TRP A 65 1.90 -20.87 -6.95
N GLY A 66 2.86 -20.42 -6.14
CA GLY A 66 4.27 -20.74 -6.32
C GLY A 66 4.88 -20.14 -7.59
N MET A 67 4.27 -19.08 -8.13
CA MET A 67 4.73 -18.49 -9.38
C MET A 67 6.07 -17.80 -9.22
N SER A 68 6.95 -18.02 -10.21
CA SER A 68 8.25 -17.36 -10.26
C SER A 68 8.11 -15.89 -10.73
N PRO A 69 9.06 -15.00 -10.37
CA PRO A 69 9.01 -13.60 -10.79
C PRO A 69 8.89 -13.39 -12.30
N ASN A 70 9.54 -14.25 -13.10
CA ASN A 70 9.45 -14.21 -14.55
C ASN A 70 8.06 -14.59 -15.08
N GLN A 71 7.42 -15.59 -14.48
CA GLN A 71 6.04 -15.98 -14.83
C GLN A 71 5.05 -14.87 -14.50
N LEU A 72 5.25 -14.19 -13.36
CA LEU A 72 4.45 -13.03 -12.97
C LEU A 72 4.64 -11.86 -13.94
N ALA A 73 5.87 -11.62 -14.38
CA ALA A 73 6.16 -10.60 -15.39
C ALA A 73 5.41 -10.89 -16.69
N GLU A 74 5.44 -12.14 -17.17
CA GLU A 74 4.72 -12.55 -18.38
C GLU A 74 3.19 -12.51 -18.22
N GLU A 75 2.66 -13.04 -17.12
CA GLU A 75 1.21 -13.14 -16.86
C GLU A 75 0.56 -11.76 -16.73
N TYR A 76 1.21 -10.84 -16.02
CA TYR A 76 0.67 -9.52 -15.72
C TYR A 76 1.18 -8.41 -16.66
N GLY A 77 2.04 -8.74 -17.63
CA GLY A 77 2.66 -7.78 -18.54
C GLY A 77 3.54 -6.76 -17.80
N LEU A 78 4.19 -7.20 -16.72
CA LEU A 78 5.06 -6.40 -15.86
C LEU A 78 6.53 -6.66 -16.19
N THR A 79 7.41 -5.73 -15.81
CA THR A 79 8.84 -6.01 -15.87
C THR A 79 9.29 -6.79 -14.65
N GLU A 80 10.34 -7.61 -14.79
CA GLU A 80 10.94 -8.30 -13.64
C GLU A 80 11.36 -7.31 -12.53
N THR A 81 11.81 -6.10 -12.90
CA THR A 81 12.12 -5.04 -11.93
C THR A 81 10.90 -4.66 -11.09
N GLN A 82 9.73 -4.45 -11.70
CA GLN A 82 8.50 -4.11 -10.98
C GLN A 82 8.03 -5.27 -10.09
N ILE A 83 8.17 -6.52 -10.54
CA ILE A 83 7.84 -7.69 -9.73
C ILE A 83 8.78 -7.80 -8.52
N ASN A 84 10.09 -7.64 -8.72
CA ASN A 84 11.05 -7.68 -7.62
C ASN A 84 10.85 -6.54 -6.62
N ASP A 85 10.53 -5.33 -7.09
CA ASP A 85 10.18 -4.17 -6.25
C ASP A 85 8.92 -4.47 -5.42
N ALA A 86 7.89 -5.05 -6.03
CA ALA A 86 6.65 -5.44 -5.35
C ALA A 86 6.87 -6.56 -4.32
N LEU A 87 7.68 -7.57 -4.64
CA LEU A 87 8.02 -8.65 -3.71
C LEU A 87 8.91 -8.16 -2.56
N GLY A 88 9.84 -7.23 -2.84
CA GLY A 88 10.65 -6.58 -1.82
C GLY A 88 9.78 -5.73 -0.88
N PHE A 89 8.85 -4.95 -1.44
CA PHE A 89 7.88 -4.18 -0.68
C PHE A 89 7.00 -5.08 0.18
N TYR A 90 6.50 -6.18 -0.40
CA TYR A 90 5.72 -7.17 0.35
C TYR A 90 6.52 -7.75 1.52
N THR A 91 7.80 -8.08 1.31
CA THR A 91 8.65 -8.62 2.37
C THR A 91 8.89 -7.60 3.48
N ALA A 92 9.12 -6.33 3.14
CA ALA A 92 9.32 -5.25 4.12
C ALA A 92 8.06 -4.91 4.92
N HIS A 93 6.88 -5.06 4.33
CA HIS A 93 5.58 -4.70 4.90
C HIS A 93 4.65 -5.91 5.11
N GLN A 94 5.22 -7.12 5.25
CA GLN A 94 4.46 -8.38 5.22
C GLN A 94 3.31 -8.41 6.22
N THR A 95 3.57 -8.04 7.47
CA THR A 95 2.56 -8.04 8.54
C THR A 95 1.38 -7.12 8.23
N GLU A 96 1.64 -5.95 7.65
CA GLU A 96 0.61 -4.97 7.31
C GLU A 96 -0.22 -5.47 6.12
N ILE A 97 0.44 -5.96 5.08
CA ILE A 97 -0.23 -6.43 3.86
C ILE A 97 -1.02 -7.71 4.12
N ASP A 98 -0.50 -8.65 4.91
CA ASP A 98 -1.23 -9.87 5.29
C ASP A 98 -2.49 -9.51 6.11
N SER A 99 -2.37 -8.59 7.07
CA SER A 99 -3.52 -8.08 7.83
C SER A 99 -4.56 -7.42 6.91
N ALA A 100 -4.12 -6.67 5.90
CA ALA A 100 -5.00 -6.04 4.92
C ALA A 100 -5.70 -7.10 4.04
N ILE A 101 -4.99 -8.14 3.58
CA ILE A 101 -5.55 -9.26 2.82
C ILE A 101 -6.65 -9.96 3.64
N VAL A 102 -6.39 -10.26 4.91
CA VAL A 102 -7.38 -10.92 5.80
C VAL A 102 -8.58 -10.00 6.08
N ALA A 103 -8.37 -8.70 6.25
CA ALA A 103 -9.43 -7.73 6.46
C ALA A 103 -10.33 -7.57 5.22
N GLU A 104 -9.75 -7.55 4.02
CA GLU A 104 -10.48 -7.55 2.75
C GLU A 104 -11.31 -8.82 2.60
N GLN A 105 -10.73 -10.00 2.84
CA GLN A 105 -11.44 -11.28 2.78
C GLN A 105 -12.65 -11.33 3.73
N LYS A 106 -12.55 -10.73 4.92
CA LYS A 106 -13.68 -10.63 5.86
C LYS A 106 -14.75 -9.64 5.40
N SER A 107 -14.36 -8.59 4.69
CA SER A 107 -15.29 -7.57 4.19
C SER A 107 -16.11 -8.07 2.99
N GLU A 108 -15.56 -8.97 2.17
CA GLU A 108 -16.30 -9.63 1.08
C GLU A 108 -17.36 -10.63 1.60
N VAL A 109 -17.12 -11.30 2.72
CA VAL A 109 -18.07 -12.26 3.33
C VAL A 109 -19.23 -11.58 4.05
N ALA A 110 -19.10 -10.31 4.44
CA ALA A 110 -20.16 -9.57 5.14
C ALA A 110 -21.21 -8.94 4.18
N ASN A 111 -21.01 -9.02 2.87
CA ASN A 111 -21.90 -8.45 1.85
C ASN A 111 -22.54 -9.52 0.93
N VAL A 112 -22.64 -10.77 1.38
CA VAL A 112 -23.37 -11.85 0.69
C VAL A 112 -24.65 -12.25 1.41
#